data_AF-W6QC87-F1
#
_entry.id   AF-W6QC87-F1
#
_cell.length_a   1.000
_cell.length_b   1.000
_cell.length_c   1.000
_cell.angle_alpha   90.00
_cell.angle_beta   90.00
_cell.angle_gamma   90.00
#
_symmetry.space_group_name_H-M   'P 1'
#
loop_
_entity.id
_entity.type
_entity.pdbx_description
1 polymer ?
#
loop_
_entity_poly.entity_id
_entity_poly.type
_entity_poly.pdbx_seq_one_letter_code
_entity_poly.pdbx_strand_id
1 'polypeptide(L)'
;MKLILAGATGLLGTEIIKQSLQIREITQVVALAHQPVQLDKSIDSSKLKIIVLCDYGDYPEDVKAEFANADACIWAVSVTPLRTSKAELNRVFHDCTKLGFEAMYEAGPARPFRFMYLSADGIFRDPTKKAVIMADYHMIRVMDSNPRAP
;
A
#
# COMPACT_ATOMS: atom_id res chain seq x y z
N MET A 1 -14.86 8.59 -7.83
CA MET A 1 -13.98 8.14 -6.72
C MET A 1 -12.54 8.23 -7.19
N LYS A 2 -11.70 8.93 -6.43
CA LYS A 2 -10.25 8.97 -6.58
C LYS A 2 -9.61 7.93 -5.66
N LEU A 3 -8.99 6.92 -6.26
CA LEU A 3 -8.39 5.77 -5.59
C LEU A 3 -6.86 5.89 -5.59
N ILE A 4 -6.23 5.76 -4.43
CA ILE A 4 -4.78 5.55 -4.33
C ILE A 4 -4.51 4.05 -4.27
N LEU A 5 -3.52 3.58 -5.02
CA LEU A 5 -3.00 2.22 -4.91
C LEU A 5 -1.50 2.26 -4.64
N ALA A 6 -1.07 1.81 -3.47
CA ALA A 6 0.34 1.60 -3.16
C ALA A 6 0.74 0.14 -3.43
N GLY A 7 1.90 -0.11 -4.02
CA GLY A 7 2.33 -1.46 -4.42
C GLY A 7 1.83 -1.87 -5.81
N ALA A 8 1.73 -0.92 -6.74
CA ALA A 8 1.10 -1.12 -8.04
C ALA A 8 1.80 -2.13 -8.97
N THR A 9 3.08 -2.42 -8.78
CA THR A 9 3.86 -3.36 -9.62
C THR A 9 3.70 -4.83 -9.22
N GLY A 10 3.09 -5.10 -8.06
CA GLY A 10 2.82 -6.47 -7.64
C GLY A 10 1.79 -7.16 -8.53
N LEU A 11 1.69 -8.49 -8.42
CA LEU A 11 0.69 -9.29 -9.12
C LEU A 11 -0.73 -8.75 -8.85
N LEU A 12 -1.05 -8.55 -7.56
CA LEU A 12 -2.34 -8.03 -7.13
C LEU A 12 -2.51 -6.55 -7.51
N GLY A 13 -1.47 -5.72 -7.35
CA GLY A 13 -1.51 -4.30 -7.71
C GLY A 13 -1.84 -4.09 -9.19
N THR A 14 -1.20 -4.87 -10.07
CA THR A 14 -1.44 -4.81 -11.52
C THR A 14 -2.90 -5.14 -11.85
N GLU A 15 -3.46 -6.17 -11.22
CA GLU A 15 -4.86 -6.56 -11.44
C GLU A 15 -5.85 -5.55 -10.85
N ILE A 16 -5.54 -4.98 -9.67
CA ILE A 16 -6.35 -3.90 -9.09
C ILE A 16 -6.40 -2.70 -10.03
N ILE A 17 -5.29 -2.31 -10.66
CA ILE A 17 -5.31 -1.23 -11.67
C ILE A 17 -6.25 -1.58 -12.80
N LYS A 18 -6.09 -2.76 -13.40
CA LYS A 18 -6.92 -3.21 -14.54
C LYS A 18 -8.40 -3.14 -14.21
N GLN A 19 -8.81 -3.69 -13.07
CA GLN A 19 -10.21 -3.67 -12.65
C GLN A 19 -10.69 -2.25 -12.32
N SER A 20 -9.86 -1.46 -11.64
CA SER A 20 -10.20 -0.09 -11.26
C SER A 20 -10.49 0.80 -12.47
N LEU A 21 -9.77 0.59 -13.58
CA LEU A 21 -9.97 1.36 -14.81
C LEU A 21 -11.30 1.02 -15.52
N GLN A 22 -11.81 -0.19 -15.33
CA GLN A 22 -13.10 -0.63 -15.89
C GLN A 22 -14.31 -0.18 -15.06
N ILE A 23 -14.10 0.18 -13.79
CA ILE A 23 -15.18 0.63 -12.89
C ILE A 23 -15.50 2.10 -13.19
N ARG A 24 -16.77 2.43 -13.42
CA ARG A 24 -17.21 3.78 -13.82
C ARG A 24 -17.14 4.77 -12.68
N GLU A 25 -17.45 4.31 -11.48
CA GLU A 25 -17.46 5.06 -10.23
C GLU A 25 -16.04 5.48 -9.82
N ILE A 26 -15.02 4.74 -10.26
CA ILE A 26 -13.62 5.14 -10.13
C ILE A 26 -13.31 6.08 -11.29
N THR A 27 -13.04 7.33 -10.94
CA THR A 27 -12.81 8.44 -11.87
C THR A 27 -11.33 8.75 -12.01
N GLN A 28 -10.51 8.38 -11.03
CA GLN A 28 -9.06 8.54 -11.05
C GLN A 28 -8.40 7.46 -10.20
N VAL A 29 -7.28 6.92 -10.69
CA VAL A 29 -6.40 5.99 -9.98
C VAL A 29 -5.01 6.61 -9.89
N VAL A 30 -4.50 6.81 -8.68
CA VAL A 30 -3.12 7.22 -8.42
C VAL A 30 -2.34 5.99 -7.97
N ALA A 31 -1.55 5.43 -8.87
CA ALA A 31 -0.74 4.23 -8.65
C ALA A 31 0.67 4.61 -8.21
N LEU A 32 1.03 4.24 -6.97
CA LEU A 32 2.37 4.38 -6.42
C LEU A 32 3.15 3.09 -6.68
N ALA A 33 4.34 3.23 -7.25
CA ALA A 33 5.21 2.13 -7.60
C ALA A 33 6.68 2.50 -7.40
N HIS A 34 7.57 1.52 -7.25
CA HIS A 34 9.02 1.76 -7.28
C HIS A 34 9.61 1.68 -8.71
N GLN A 35 8.80 1.25 -9.67
CA GLN A 35 9.19 1.08 -11.08
C GLN A 35 8.01 1.44 -11.98
N PRO A 36 8.24 1.80 -13.25
CA PRO A 36 7.17 2.04 -14.20
C PRO A 36 6.22 0.83 -14.30
N VAL A 37 4.92 1.10 -14.26
CA VAL A 37 3.89 0.06 -14.47
C VAL A 37 3.60 -0.03 -15.97
N GLN A 38 3.74 -1.22 -16.55
CA GLN A 38 3.37 -1.48 -17.93
C GLN A 38 1.95 -2.01 -18.00
N LEU A 39 1.11 -1.35 -18.78
CA LEU A 39 -0.24 -1.82 -19.10
C LEU A 39 -0.31 -2.28 -20.55
N ASP A 40 -1.23 -3.20 -20.81
CA ASP A 40 -1.60 -3.58 -22.17
C ASP A 40 -2.16 -2.36 -22.90
N LYS A 41 -1.79 -2.18 -24.17
CA LYS A 41 -2.23 -1.05 -25.02
C LYS A 41 -3.74 -1.02 -25.24
N SER A 42 -4.42 -2.15 -25.05
CA SER A 42 -5.88 -2.26 -25.14
C SER A 42 -6.62 -1.66 -23.93
N ILE A 43 -5.92 -1.38 -22.82
CA ILE A 43 -6.51 -0.82 -21.61
C ILE A 43 -6.52 0.70 -21.70
N ASP A 44 -7.72 1.29 -21.60
CA ASP A 44 -7.84 2.73 -21.43
C ASP A 44 -7.26 3.17 -20.07
N SER A 45 -6.16 3.91 -20.13
CA SER A 45 -5.44 4.44 -18.97
C SER A 45 -5.72 5.92 -18.72
N SER A 46 -6.75 6.50 -19.34
CA SER A 46 -7.13 7.92 -19.19
C SER A 46 -7.34 8.35 -17.73
N LYS A 47 -7.79 7.43 -16.88
CA LYS A 47 -8.00 7.65 -15.43
C LYS A 47 -6.77 7.35 -14.58
N LEU A 48 -5.71 6.78 -15.15
CA LEU A 48 -4.54 6.32 -14.42
C LEU A 48 -3.45 7.39 -14.38
N LYS A 49 -2.93 7.65 -13.18
CA LYS A 49 -1.69 8.37 -12.95
C LYS A 49 -0.72 7.45 -12.23
N ILE A 50 0.44 7.22 -12.83
CA ILE A 50 1.53 6.44 -12.23
C ILE A 50 2.54 7.41 -11.63
N ILE A 51 2.86 7.22 -10.36
CA ILE A 51 3.92 7.93 -9.66
C ILE A 51 4.98 6.90 -9.28
N VAL A 52 6.19 7.11 -9.77
CA VAL A 52 7.35 6.28 -9.42
C VAL A 52 8.03 6.91 -8.22
N LEU A 53 7.93 6.26 -7.06
CA LEU A 53 8.58 6.64 -5.82
C LEU A 53 9.97 6.03 -5.73
N CYS A 54 10.90 6.77 -5.15
CA CYS A 54 12.19 6.22 -4.74
C CYS A 54 12.02 5.26 -3.56
N ASP A 55 11.15 5.61 -2.60
CA ASP A 55 10.93 4.86 -1.37
C ASP A 55 9.54 5.15 -0.77
N TYR A 56 8.85 4.16 -0.20
CA TYR A 56 7.54 4.35 0.45
C TYR A 56 7.59 5.05 1.81
N GLY A 57 8.78 5.39 2.31
CA GLY A 57 8.99 6.23 3.49
C GLY A 57 9.22 7.70 3.17
N ASP A 58 9.23 8.10 1.89
CA ASP A 58 9.47 9.48 1.49
C ASP A 58 8.46 9.94 0.42
N TYR A 59 7.79 11.06 0.68
CA TYR A 59 6.74 11.63 -0.16
C TYR A 59 7.03 13.11 -0.39
N PRO A 60 7.63 13.47 -1.53
CA PRO A 60 7.84 14.86 -1.88
C PRO A 60 6.50 15.60 -2.07
N GLU A 61 6.52 16.93 -1.97
CA GLU A 61 5.29 17.74 -1.95
C GLU A 61 4.43 17.60 -3.21
N ASP A 62 5.04 17.38 -4.37
CA ASP A 62 4.33 17.11 -5.62
C ASP A 62 3.57 15.78 -5.59
N VAL A 63 4.13 14.75 -4.95
CA VAL A 63 3.45 13.48 -4.70
C VAL A 63 2.33 13.65 -3.68
N LYS A 64 2.56 14.36 -2.58
CA LYS A 64 1.52 14.62 -1.57
C LYS A 64 0.32 15.35 -2.17
N ALA A 65 0.55 16.31 -3.07
CA ALA A 65 -0.53 17.01 -3.78
C ALA A 65 -1.45 16.05 -4.56
N GLU A 66 -0.93 14.92 -5.04
CA GLU A 66 -1.73 13.90 -5.71
C GLU A 66 -2.63 13.09 -4.78
N PHE A 67 -2.42 13.15 -3.46
CA PHE A 67 -3.28 12.48 -2.48
C PHE A 67 -4.49 13.32 -2.07
N ALA A 68 -4.46 14.63 -2.33
CA ALA A 68 -5.56 15.53 -2.01
C ALA A 68 -6.89 15.04 -2.61
N ASN A 69 -7.95 15.11 -1.81
CA ASN A 69 -9.30 14.65 -2.18
C ASN A 69 -9.41 13.18 -2.59
N ALA A 70 -8.43 12.32 -2.26
CA ALA A 70 -8.59 10.88 -2.46
C ALA A 70 -9.68 10.33 -1.53
N ASP A 71 -10.51 9.42 -2.05
CA ASP A 71 -11.60 8.79 -1.32
C ASP A 71 -11.14 7.54 -0.56
N ALA A 72 -10.17 6.83 -1.13
CA ALA A 72 -9.68 5.58 -0.59
C ALA A 72 -8.22 5.30 -0.98
N CYS A 73 -7.57 4.47 -0.17
CA CYS A 73 -6.28 3.86 -0.47
C CYS A 73 -6.37 2.34 -0.34
N ILE A 74 -5.80 1.63 -1.32
CA ILE A 74 -5.42 0.21 -1.19
C ILE A 74 -3.92 0.15 -0.99
N TRP A 75 -3.51 -0.35 0.18
CA TRP A 75 -2.11 -0.54 0.52
C TRP A 75 -1.70 -1.98 0.26
N ALA A 76 -1.12 -2.22 -0.91
CA ALA A 76 -0.65 -3.52 -1.39
C ALA A 76 0.88 -3.68 -1.33
N VAL A 77 1.58 -2.78 -0.63
CA VAL A 77 3.04 -2.83 -0.49
C VAL A 77 3.44 -4.08 0.28
N SER A 78 4.30 -4.90 -0.33
CA SER A 78 4.78 -6.14 0.25
C SER A 78 6.18 -6.48 -0.25
N VAL A 79 6.89 -7.32 0.52
CA VAL A 79 8.22 -7.83 0.21
C VAL A 79 8.24 -9.34 0.39
N THR A 80 9.12 -10.02 -0.36
CA THR A 80 9.29 -11.48 -0.32
C THR A 80 10.03 -11.88 0.96
N PRO A 81 9.36 -12.49 1.96
CA PRO A 81 9.93 -12.58 3.31
C PRO A 81 11.19 -13.42 3.41
N LEU A 82 11.28 -14.48 2.61
CA LEU A 82 12.43 -15.39 2.58
C LEU A 82 13.72 -14.75 2.04
N ARG A 83 13.63 -13.55 1.46
CA ARG A 83 14.76 -12.81 0.87
C ARG A 83 15.00 -11.47 1.55
N THR A 84 14.32 -11.19 2.67
CA THR A 84 14.29 -9.88 3.28
C THR A 84 14.67 -9.97 4.75
N SER A 85 15.49 -9.02 5.21
CA SER A 85 15.91 -8.97 6.63
C SER A 85 14.72 -8.62 7.53
N LYS A 86 14.78 -9.00 8.81
CA LYS A 86 13.75 -8.64 9.79
C LYS A 86 13.55 -7.12 9.93
N ALA A 87 14.65 -6.36 9.88
CA ALA A 87 14.61 -4.90 9.94
C ALA A 87 13.85 -4.32 8.75
N GLU A 88 14.11 -4.83 7.55
CA GLU A 88 13.41 -4.39 6.34
C GLU A 88 11.94 -4.83 6.33
N LEU A 89 11.61 -6.01 6.86
CA LEU A 89 10.22 -6.43 7.06
C LEU A 89 9.46 -5.49 7.99
N ASN A 90 10.07 -5.10 9.12
CA ASN A 90 9.47 -4.12 10.04
C ASN A 90 9.28 -2.77 9.35
N ARG A 91 10.31 -2.25 8.69
CA ARG A 91 10.26 -0.99 7.94
C ARG A 91 9.12 -0.99 6.94
N VAL A 92 9.02 -2.01 6.10
CA VAL A 92 8.00 -2.07 5.04
C VAL A 92 6.59 -2.20 5.61
N PHE A 93 6.38 -3.04 6.61
CA PHE A 93 5.02 -3.30 7.10
C PHE A 93 4.51 -2.26 8.09
N HIS A 94 5.39 -1.61 8.84
CA HIS A 94 5.02 -0.60 9.82
C HIS A 94 5.40 0.80 9.36
N ASP A 95 6.69 1.09 9.21
CA ASP A 95 7.16 2.46 8.98
C ASP A 95 6.63 3.03 7.65
N CYS A 96 6.80 2.30 6.55
CA CYS A 96 6.31 2.71 5.24
C CYS A 96 4.77 2.85 5.23
N THR A 97 4.05 1.92 5.87
CA THR A 97 2.58 1.99 5.98
C THR A 97 2.15 3.23 6.74
N LYS A 98 2.79 3.51 7.88
CA LYS A 98 2.50 4.66 8.73
C LYS A 98 2.80 5.97 8.00
N LEU A 99 4.00 6.11 7.45
CA LEU A 99 4.42 7.30 6.71
C LEU A 99 3.55 7.55 5.49
N GLY A 100 3.15 6.49 4.77
CA GLY A 100 2.22 6.60 3.66
C GLY A 100 0.83 7.06 4.10
N PHE A 101 0.31 6.53 5.20
CA PHE A 101 -0.97 6.99 5.77
C PHE A 101 -0.90 8.46 6.23
N GLU A 102 0.17 8.84 6.95
CA GLU A 102 0.40 10.21 7.40
C GLU A 102 0.47 11.19 6.22
N ALA A 103 1.24 10.87 5.18
CA ALA A 103 1.34 11.69 3.97
C ALA A 103 -0.03 11.86 3.28
N MET A 104 -0.83 10.80 3.19
CA MET A 104 -2.18 10.87 2.62
C MET A 104 -3.13 11.70 3.49
N TYR A 105 -3.02 11.59 4.82
CA TYR A 105 -3.85 12.34 5.76
C TYR A 105 -3.54 13.84 5.75
N GLU A 106 -2.26 14.19 5.77
CA GLU A 106 -1.76 15.57 5.69
C GLU A 106 -2.19 16.26 4.38
N ALA A 107 -2.24 15.52 3.28
CA ALA A 107 -2.66 16.02 1.98
C ALA A 107 -4.15 16.40 1.88
N GLY A 108 -4.95 16.12 2.91
CA GLY A 108 -6.38 16.43 2.93
C GLY A 108 -7.21 15.50 2.03
N PRO A 109 -7.36 14.21 2.40
CA PRO A 109 -8.20 13.28 1.67
C PRO A 109 -9.69 13.59 1.90
N ALA A 110 -10.55 13.03 1.05
CA ALA A 110 -12.00 13.14 1.23
C ALA A 110 -12.45 12.49 2.55
N ARG A 111 -13.55 12.97 3.14
CA ARG A 111 -14.07 12.46 4.42
C ARG A 111 -15.46 11.84 4.22
N PRO A 112 -15.67 10.55 4.59
CA PRO A 112 -14.70 9.64 5.19
C PRO A 112 -13.67 9.09 4.19
N PHE A 113 -12.40 9.03 4.62
CA PHE A 113 -11.30 8.38 3.87
C PHE A 113 -11.20 6.91 4.26
N ARG A 114 -11.11 6.01 3.27
CA ARG A 114 -11.03 4.56 3.51
C ARG A 114 -9.63 4.04 3.23
N PHE A 115 -8.93 3.58 4.26
CA PHE A 115 -7.62 2.96 4.12
C PHE A 115 -7.72 1.43 4.27
N MET A 116 -7.42 0.69 3.19
CA MET A 116 -7.47 -0.77 3.15
C MET A 116 -6.06 -1.34 3.12
N TYR A 117 -5.63 -1.91 4.24
CA TYR A 117 -4.34 -2.61 4.34
C TYR A 117 -4.47 -4.06 3.91
N LEU A 118 -3.71 -4.47 2.89
CA LEU A 118 -3.69 -5.85 2.43
C LEU A 118 -2.66 -6.67 3.21
N SER A 119 -3.18 -7.45 4.15
CA SER A 119 -2.43 -8.48 4.86
C SER A 119 -2.36 -9.78 4.05
N ALA A 120 -1.59 -10.75 4.53
CA ALA A 120 -1.62 -12.13 4.03
C ALA A 120 -2.53 -13.01 4.91
N ASP A 121 -3.07 -14.07 4.30
CA ASP A 121 -3.74 -15.13 5.04
C ASP A 121 -2.78 -15.83 6.02
N GLY A 122 -3.30 -16.38 7.12
CA GLY A 122 -2.49 -17.00 8.17
C GLY A 122 -1.88 -16.02 9.20
N ILE A 123 -2.14 -14.70 9.07
CA ILE A 123 -1.75 -13.72 10.08
C ILE A 123 -2.82 -13.67 11.17
N PHE A 124 -2.51 -14.26 12.33
CA PHE A 124 -3.41 -14.25 13.47
C PHE A 124 -3.38 -12.90 14.18
N ARG A 125 -4.54 -12.26 14.35
CA ARG A 125 -4.68 -11.08 15.21
C ARG A 125 -4.43 -11.38 16.69
N ASP A 126 -4.57 -12.65 17.06
CA ASP A 126 -4.26 -13.15 18.39
C ASP A 126 -2.77 -13.52 18.47
N PRO A 127 -1.95 -12.76 19.23
CA PRO A 127 -0.51 -12.99 19.32
C PRO A 127 -0.14 -14.32 20.00
N THR A 128 -1.10 -14.99 20.65
CA THR A 128 -0.90 -16.30 21.28
C THR A 128 -0.98 -17.44 20.27
N LYS A 129 -1.56 -17.19 19.08
CA LYS A 129 -1.67 -18.16 17.99
C LYS A 129 -0.52 -17.97 17.02
N LYS A 130 0.35 -18.97 16.91
CA LYS A 130 1.49 -18.96 15.99
C LYS A 130 1.20 -19.81 14.76
N ALA A 131 1.47 -19.25 13.58
CA ALA A 131 1.54 -20.05 12.37
C ALA A 131 2.65 -21.10 12.50
N VAL A 132 2.38 -22.34 12.08
CA VAL A 132 3.37 -23.44 12.13
C VAL A 132 4.51 -23.19 11.13
N ILE A 133 4.25 -22.43 10.06
CA ILE A 133 5.20 -22.09 9.01
C ILE A 133 5.40 -20.57 9.00
N MET A 134 6.66 -20.12 8.94
CA MET A 134 7.04 -18.70 8.91
C MET A 134 6.47 -17.87 10.09
N ALA A 135 6.45 -18.46 11.30
CA ALA A 135 5.88 -17.81 12.49
C ALA A 135 6.39 -16.38 12.72
N ASP A 136 7.71 -16.18 12.66
CA ASP A 136 8.33 -14.87 12.90
C ASP A 136 7.87 -13.80 11.90
N TYR A 137 7.64 -14.18 10.64
CA TYR A 137 7.10 -13.27 9.62
C TYR A 137 5.66 -12.85 9.93
N HIS A 138 4.81 -13.80 10.30
CA HIS A 138 3.42 -13.51 10.64
C HIS A 138 3.34 -12.61 11.88
N MET A 139 4.22 -12.84 12.87
CA MET A 139 4.27 -12.02 14.07
C MET A 139 4.70 -10.58 13.80
N ILE A 140 5.63 -10.34 12.86
CA ILE A 140 6.07 -8.98 12.52
C ILE A 140 4.90 -8.10 12.06
N ARG A 141 3.91 -8.64 11.35
CA ARG A 141 2.75 -7.86 10.87
C ARG A 141 1.69 -7.58 11.95
N VAL A 142 1.82 -8.19 13.13
CA VAL A 142 0.83 -8.13 14.23
C VAL A 142 1.38 -7.43 15.45
N MET A 143 2.65 -7.73 15.76
CA MET A 143 3.34 -7.17 16.91
C MET A 143 3.93 -5.82 16.53
N ASP A 144 3.62 -4.83 17.35
CA ASP A 144 4.40 -3.60 17.36
C ASP A 144 5.83 -3.94 17.81
N SER A 145 6.83 -3.44 17.09
CA SER A 145 8.24 -3.70 17.39
C SER A 145 8.69 -3.02 18.69
N ASN A 146 7.82 -2.22 19.31
CA ASN A 146 8.04 -1.61 20.60
C ASN A 146 7.24 -2.31 21.72
N PRO A 147 7.85 -3.20 22.53
CA PRO A 147 7.22 -3.73 23.74
C PRO A 147 7.05 -2.69 24.86
N ARG A 148 7.36 -1.41 24.61
CA ARG A 148 7.24 -0.29 25.54
C ARG A 148 6.66 0.95 24.85
N ALA A 149 5.40 0.88 24.43
CA ALA A 149 4.56 2.07 24.38
C ALA A 149 3.75 2.09 25.69
N PRO A 150 3.87 3.12 26.55
CA PRO A 150 3.04 3.27 27.75
C PRO A 150 1.56 3.52 27.41
#